data_AF-A0A6S7HHD6-F1
#
_entry.id   AF-A0A6S7HHD6-F1
#
_cell.length_a   1.000
_cell.length_b   1.000
_cell.length_c   1.000
_cell.angle_alpha   90.00
_cell.angle_beta   90.00
_cell.angle_gamma   90.00
#
_symmetry.space_group_name_H-M   'P 1'
#
loop_
_entity.id
_entity.type
_entity.pdbx_description
1 polymer ?
#
loop_
_entity_poly.entity_id
_entity_poly.type
_entity_poly.pdbx_seq_one_letter_code
_entity_poly.pdbx_strand_id
1 'polypeptide(L)'
;MNNLSKLLAKRLQIKVAGEAAYDCSGESLFEVYKDLWLIERDRKKMIERGVANENLPKLFSGDDSGKKTGDDSKVADALVQSSYGTKLKKPIDKIIGDHGLYTPFTMNNNPMYILTLPEADEIMTAQGGQKVDGYKLENLESEYETIENDVLASEVSRMYFTRRSLSYKHVTLMRTSNWDKDLTIVNENINIPRKSMSAIVLLFTNKVRTDSEQYLYPNLEKVRLTIEGVPNSVFSQGLPKSRFFEEAKRFFCPMCEKSMADEFMSIEKFCKDGFALVIDVRSTQVDTTGGGKKIVNTQSGVLLEITKKATTADVQCNIFIVSDALLNFANRDLSSIQY
;
A
#
# COMPACT_ATOMS: atom_id res chain seq x y z
N MET A 1 -13.01 10.87 6.06
CA MET A 1 -12.74 9.88 5.00
C MET A 1 -12.65 8.49 5.62
N ASN A 2 -12.87 7.41 4.87
CA ASN A 2 -12.70 6.03 5.37
C ASN A 2 -11.21 5.68 5.49
N ASN A 3 -10.89 4.63 6.24
CA ASN A 3 -9.52 4.12 6.41
C ASN A 3 -8.56 5.16 7.02
N LEU A 4 -9.05 5.90 8.02
CA LEU A 4 -8.38 7.07 8.58
C LEU A 4 -6.98 6.73 9.15
N SER A 5 -6.78 5.55 9.74
CA SER A 5 -5.48 5.23 10.33
C SER A 5 -4.37 5.09 9.28
N LYS A 6 -4.69 4.59 8.07
CA LYS A 6 -3.73 4.52 6.96
C LYS A 6 -3.52 5.87 6.30
N LEU A 7 -4.55 6.71 6.24
CA LEU A 7 -4.45 8.06 5.70
C LEU A 7 -3.44 8.92 6.46
N LEU A 8 -3.34 8.75 7.79
CA LEU A 8 -2.36 9.45 8.64
C LEU A 8 -0.89 9.18 8.27
N ALA A 9 -0.61 8.25 7.36
CA ALA A 9 0.74 7.90 6.93
C ALA A 9 1.00 8.34 5.48
N LYS A 10 1.21 9.63 5.27
CA LYS A 10 1.58 10.15 3.92
C LYS A 10 2.86 9.48 3.44
N ARG A 11 3.88 9.46 4.30
CA ARG A 11 5.13 8.74 4.08
C ARG A 11 5.48 7.87 5.27
N LEU A 12 5.94 6.66 5.01
CA LEU A 12 6.56 5.78 6.00
C LEU A 12 8.01 5.54 5.61
N GLN A 13 8.93 5.80 6.53
CA GLN A 13 10.32 5.38 6.43
C GLN A 13 10.68 4.45 7.58
N ILE A 14 11.44 3.41 7.29
CA ILE A 14 12.05 2.52 8.28
C ILE A 14 13.55 2.58 8.05
N LYS A 15 14.29 3.06 9.04
CA LYS A 15 15.75 3.15 9.00
C LYS A 15 16.38 2.13 9.93
N VAL A 16 17.45 1.48 9.50
CA VAL A 16 18.25 0.56 10.32
C VAL A 16 19.69 1.02 10.22
N ALA A 17 20.35 1.26 11.37
CA ALA A 17 21.70 1.84 11.42
C ALA A 17 21.83 3.16 10.60
N GLY A 18 20.76 3.95 10.52
CA GLY A 18 20.72 5.20 9.76
C GLY A 18 20.41 5.06 8.26
N GLU A 19 20.51 3.86 7.69
CA GLU A 19 20.16 3.58 6.30
C GLU A 19 18.65 3.34 6.15
N ALA A 20 18.03 3.94 5.13
CA ALA A 20 16.62 3.67 4.83
C ALA A 20 16.50 2.26 4.25
N ALA A 21 15.80 1.37 4.96
CA ALA A 21 15.43 0.03 4.53
C ALA A 21 14.05 0.01 3.85
N TYR A 22 13.17 0.93 4.22
CA TYR A 22 11.89 1.14 3.56
C TYR A 22 11.61 2.63 3.46
N ASP A 23 11.11 3.09 2.31
CA ASP A 23 10.71 4.47 2.10
C ASP A 23 9.62 4.58 1.02
N CYS A 24 8.40 4.88 1.45
CA CYS A 24 7.28 5.09 0.55
C CYS A 24 6.58 6.42 0.86
N SER A 25 6.70 7.40 -0.04
CA SER A 25 6.05 8.73 0.06
C SER A 25 4.58 8.76 -0.37
N GLY A 26 4.07 7.64 -0.88
CA GLY A 26 2.65 7.42 -1.19
C GLY A 26 2.06 6.27 -0.37
N GLU A 27 2.54 6.09 0.87
CA GLU A 27 2.18 4.98 1.74
C GLU A 27 0.67 4.90 1.96
N SER A 28 0.03 6.03 2.30
CA SER A 28 -1.41 6.10 2.53
C SER A 28 -2.20 5.64 1.30
N LEU A 29 -1.84 6.12 0.10
CA LEU A 29 -2.52 5.77 -1.14
C LEU A 29 -2.42 4.27 -1.43
N PHE A 30 -1.21 3.71 -1.36
CA PHE A 30 -0.98 2.30 -1.66
C PHE A 30 -1.67 1.38 -0.65
N GLU A 31 -1.56 1.70 0.64
CA GLU A 31 -2.11 0.87 1.70
C GLU A 31 -3.63 0.94 1.79
N VAL A 32 -4.24 2.10 1.53
CA VAL A 32 -5.71 2.20 1.46
C VAL A 32 -6.24 1.38 0.28
N TYR A 33 -5.58 1.45 -0.88
CA TYR A 33 -5.95 0.61 -2.03
C TYR A 33 -5.85 -0.89 -1.70
N LYS A 34 -4.77 -1.31 -1.03
CA LYS A 34 -4.57 -2.70 -0.61
C LYS A 34 -5.72 -3.22 0.25
N ASP A 35 -6.28 -2.40 1.14
CA ASP A 35 -7.40 -2.83 2.00
C ASP A 35 -8.73 -3.03 1.24
N LEU A 36 -8.86 -2.51 0.02
CA LEU A 36 -10.02 -2.79 -0.83
C LEU A 36 -10.08 -4.26 -1.27
N TRP A 37 -8.94 -4.96 -1.24
CA TRP A 37 -8.83 -6.35 -1.64
C TRP A 37 -8.98 -7.33 -0.47
N LEU A 38 -9.29 -6.84 0.73
CA LEU A 38 -9.66 -7.70 1.86
C LEU A 38 -10.99 -8.39 1.60
N ILE A 39 -11.14 -9.60 2.12
CA ILE A 39 -12.42 -10.31 2.20
C ILE A 39 -13.36 -9.50 3.11
N GLU A 40 -14.64 -9.41 2.76
CA GLU A 40 -15.61 -8.54 3.42
C GLU A 40 -15.66 -8.76 4.94
N ARG A 41 -15.64 -10.02 5.38
CA ARG A 41 -15.65 -10.38 6.80
C ARG A 41 -14.47 -9.82 7.59
N ASP A 42 -13.29 -9.77 6.98
CA ASP A 42 -12.05 -9.36 7.63
C ASP A 42 -11.93 -7.84 7.57
N ARG A 43 -12.40 -7.24 6.48
CA ARG A 43 -12.56 -5.79 6.36
C ARG A 43 -13.50 -5.22 7.43
N LYS A 44 -14.63 -5.88 7.72
CA LYS A 44 -15.57 -5.47 8.79
C LYS A 44 -14.95 -5.46 10.20
N LYS A 45 -13.87 -6.21 10.43
CA LYS A 45 -13.15 -6.24 11.72
C LYS A 45 -12.14 -5.10 11.87
N MET A 46 -11.83 -4.36 10.81
CA MET A 46 -10.81 -3.30 10.80
C MET A 46 -11.32 -1.97 11.38
N ILE A 47 -12.17 -2.04 12.42
CA ILE A 47 -12.81 -0.89 13.07
C ILE A 47 -11.75 0.07 13.62
N GLU A 48 -10.74 -0.46 14.33
CA GLU A 48 -9.63 0.35 14.87
C GLU A 48 -8.74 0.95 13.78
N ARG A 49 -8.81 0.49 12.52
CA ARG A 49 -8.14 1.17 11.39
C ARG A 49 -8.95 2.33 10.81
N GLY A 50 -10.15 2.55 11.35
CA GLY A 50 -11.14 3.46 10.78
C GLY A 50 -11.69 2.96 9.44
N VAL A 51 -11.64 1.65 9.18
CA VAL A 51 -12.26 1.01 8.01
C VAL A 51 -13.62 0.50 8.45
N ALA A 52 -14.66 1.24 8.09
CA ALA A 52 -16.01 0.96 8.53
C ALA A 52 -17.04 1.48 7.51
N ASN A 53 -18.26 1.75 7.97
CA ASN A 53 -19.27 2.49 7.23
C ASN A 53 -18.96 4.00 7.19
N GLU A 54 -19.81 4.79 6.54
CA GLU A 54 -19.61 6.25 6.39
C GLU A 54 -19.65 7.05 7.72
N ASN A 55 -20.20 6.46 8.78
CA ASN A 55 -20.50 7.16 10.03
C ASN A 55 -19.40 6.98 11.09
N LEU A 56 -18.87 5.76 11.25
CA LEU A 56 -17.85 5.44 12.24
C LEU A 56 -16.58 6.31 12.15
N PRO A 57 -16.01 6.61 10.97
CA PRO A 57 -14.84 7.51 10.88
C PRO A 57 -15.08 8.90 11.49
N LYS A 58 -16.33 9.40 11.45
CA LYS A 58 -16.69 10.69 12.09
C LYS A 58 -16.58 10.58 13.61
N LEU A 59 -17.12 9.50 14.16
CA LEU A 59 -17.04 9.20 15.59
C LEU A 59 -15.58 9.03 16.06
N PHE A 60 -14.72 8.40 15.27
CA PHE A 60 -13.28 8.30 15.56
C PHE A 60 -12.55 9.64 15.47
N SER A 61 -13.00 10.58 14.62
CA SER A 61 -12.47 11.95 14.59
C SER A 61 -12.97 12.86 15.71
N GLY A 62 -13.83 12.36 16.61
CA GLY A 62 -14.44 13.14 17.68
C GLY A 62 -15.65 13.98 17.26
N ASP A 63 -16.20 13.74 16.06
CA ASP A 63 -17.43 14.39 15.59
C ASP A 63 -18.65 13.63 16.13
N ASP A 64 -19.29 14.20 17.15
CA ASP A 64 -20.50 13.65 17.77
C ASP A 64 -21.75 13.74 16.87
N SER A 65 -21.69 14.38 15.70
CA SER A 65 -22.82 14.41 14.75
C SER A 65 -23.20 13.01 14.22
N GLY A 66 -22.30 12.03 14.37
CA GLY A 66 -22.56 10.63 14.10
C GLY A 66 -23.47 9.95 15.12
N LYS A 67 -23.63 10.51 16.33
CA LYS A 67 -24.54 10.02 17.38
C LYS A 67 -25.94 10.59 17.13
N LYS A 68 -26.84 9.81 16.51
CA LYS A 68 -28.27 10.16 16.46
C LYS A 68 -29.11 9.14 17.21
N THR A 69 -29.95 9.63 18.12
CA THR A 69 -30.97 8.83 18.81
C THR A 69 -32.19 8.68 17.90
N GLY A 70 -32.53 7.44 17.52
CA GLY A 70 -33.71 7.12 16.69
C GLY A 70 -33.40 6.46 15.34
N ASP A 71 -32.13 6.28 14.99
CA ASP A 71 -31.67 5.52 13.82
C ASP A 71 -30.84 4.33 14.32
N ASP A 72 -31.39 3.11 14.22
CA ASP A 72 -30.80 1.90 14.79
C ASP A 72 -29.35 1.67 14.33
N SER A 73 -29.02 2.06 13.09
CA SER A 73 -27.65 1.95 12.56
C SER A 73 -26.67 2.86 13.30
N LYS A 74 -27.08 4.08 13.63
CA LYS A 74 -26.27 5.06 14.35
C LYS A 74 -26.18 4.75 15.83
N VAL A 75 -27.20 4.12 16.39
CA VAL A 75 -27.15 3.57 17.75
C VAL A 75 -26.09 2.47 17.83
N ALA A 76 -26.06 1.56 16.85
CA ALA A 76 -25.02 0.53 16.78
C ALA A 76 -23.61 1.13 16.64
N ASP A 77 -23.42 2.12 15.78
CA ASP A 77 -22.13 2.80 15.63
C ASP A 77 -21.67 3.50 16.90
N ALA A 78 -22.59 4.15 17.63
CA ALA A 78 -22.30 4.78 18.92
C ALA A 78 -21.89 3.74 19.98
N LEU A 79 -22.52 2.56 19.99
CA LEU A 79 -22.13 1.45 20.87
C LEU A 79 -20.73 0.92 20.50
N VAL A 80 -20.41 0.80 19.22
CA VAL A 80 -19.07 0.43 18.75
C VAL A 80 -18.04 1.46 19.23
N GLN A 81 -18.28 2.75 19.02
CA GLN A 81 -17.39 3.81 19.51
C GLN A 81 -17.23 3.74 21.05
N SER A 82 -18.30 3.47 21.79
CA SER A 82 -18.20 3.36 23.26
C SER A 82 -17.37 2.15 23.71
N SER A 83 -17.34 1.07 22.91
CA SER A 83 -16.61 -0.16 23.22
C SER A 83 -15.13 -0.08 22.81
N TYR A 84 -14.83 0.50 21.65
CA TYR A 84 -13.48 0.59 21.08
C TYR A 84 -12.79 1.94 21.36
N GLY A 85 -13.53 2.93 21.88
CA GLY A 85 -13.06 4.29 22.04
C GLY A 85 -12.85 5.00 20.71
N THR A 86 -11.95 6.00 20.71
CA THR A 86 -11.56 6.78 19.52
C THR A 86 -10.14 6.44 19.04
N LYS A 87 -9.51 5.42 19.61
CA LYS A 87 -8.11 5.07 19.31
C LYS A 87 -8.01 4.38 17.96
N LEU A 88 -7.14 4.91 17.12
CA LEU A 88 -6.81 4.32 15.82
C LEU A 88 -5.53 3.48 15.92
N LYS A 89 -5.50 2.37 15.19
CA LYS A 89 -4.33 1.50 15.04
C LYS A 89 -3.86 1.48 13.60
N LYS A 90 -2.57 1.73 13.39
CA LYS A 90 -1.89 1.55 12.11
C LYS A 90 -0.74 0.55 12.27
N PRO A 91 -0.76 -0.58 11.56
CA PRO A 91 0.43 -1.42 11.41
C PRO A 91 1.52 -0.63 10.67
N ILE A 92 2.68 -0.48 11.28
CA ILE A 92 3.84 0.22 10.71
C ILE A 92 4.99 -0.71 10.33
N ASP A 93 4.90 -1.99 10.70
CA ASP A 93 5.92 -2.97 10.35
C ASP A 93 5.73 -3.47 8.92
N LYS A 94 6.81 -3.39 8.12
CA LYS A 94 6.88 -3.79 6.71
C LYS A 94 8.00 -4.79 6.43
N ILE A 95 8.84 -5.06 7.43
CA ILE A 95 10.10 -5.78 7.25
C ILE A 95 10.20 -6.92 8.24
N ILE A 96 9.94 -6.63 9.51
CA ILE A 96 10.18 -7.55 10.61
C ILE A 96 8.96 -8.46 10.75
N GLY A 97 7.74 -7.94 10.81
CA GLY A 97 6.53 -8.70 11.13
C GLY A 97 6.23 -9.88 10.21
N ASP A 98 6.63 -9.83 8.95
CA ASP A 98 6.41 -10.94 8.01
C ASP A 98 7.47 -12.05 8.12
N HIS A 99 8.67 -11.77 8.65
CA HIS A 99 9.85 -12.63 8.45
C HIS A 99 10.89 -12.65 9.58
N GLY A 100 10.76 -11.80 10.59
CA GLY A 100 11.74 -11.57 11.63
C GLY A 100 11.07 -11.36 12.98
N LEU A 101 11.69 -11.89 14.03
CA LEU A 101 11.35 -11.52 15.39
C LEU A 101 12.29 -10.40 15.79
N TYR A 102 11.75 -9.29 16.28
CA TYR A 102 12.56 -8.20 16.82
C TYR A 102 12.49 -8.23 18.33
N THR A 103 13.67 -8.18 18.95
CA THR A 103 13.79 -7.84 20.36
C THR A 103 14.84 -6.74 20.51
N PRO A 104 14.71 -5.82 21.48
CA PRO A 104 15.64 -4.71 21.69
C PRO A 104 17.13 -5.10 21.82
N PHE A 105 17.43 -6.39 22.04
CA PHE A 105 18.80 -6.91 22.22
C PHE A 105 19.32 -7.75 21.05
N THR A 106 18.49 -8.01 20.04
CA THR A 106 18.88 -8.81 18.87
C THR A 106 19.75 -8.06 17.87
N MET A 107 19.68 -6.73 17.87
CA MET A 107 20.42 -5.85 16.95
C MET A 107 21.17 -4.80 17.75
N ASN A 108 22.37 -4.42 17.32
CA ASN A 108 23.11 -3.32 17.96
C ASN A 108 22.49 -1.96 17.62
N ASN A 109 21.84 -1.89 16.45
CA ASN A 109 21.18 -0.70 15.94
C ASN A 109 19.68 -0.97 15.81
N ASN A 110 18.87 -0.32 16.65
CA ASN A 110 17.43 -0.47 16.61
C ASN A 110 16.82 0.20 15.37
N PRO A 111 15.76 -0.38 14.78
CA PRO A 111 15.04 0.25 13.68
C PRO A 111 14.36 1.54 14.16
N MET A 112 14.43 2.57 13.34
CA MET A 112 13.74 3.84 13.54
C MET A 112 12.59 3.95 12.54
N TYR A 113 11.38 4.13 13.05
CA TYR A 113 10.19 4.34 12.23
C TYR A 113 9.89 5.84 12.18
N ILE A 114 9.80 6.39 10.97
CA ILE A 114 9.53 7.80 10.74
C ILE A 114 8.23 7.89 9.94
N LEU A 115 7.21 8.46 10.57
CA LEU A 115 5.91 8.71 9.98
C LEU A 115 5.80 10.18 9.60
N THR A 116 5.59 10.47 8.32
CA THR A 116 5.18 11.82 7.88
C THR A 116 3.67 11.87 7.79
N LEU A 117 3.09 12.80 8.54
CA LEU A 117 1.67 13.05 8.57
C LEU A 117 1.22 13.88 7.35
N PRO A 118 0.02 13.65 6.81
CA PRO A 118 -0.56 14.49 5.76
C PRO A 118 -1.10 15.82 6.31
N GLU A 119 -1.38 16.76 5.41
CA GLU A 119 -2.16 17.95 5.73
C GLU A 119 -3.62 17.57 6.06
N ALA A 120 -4.31 18.41 6.85
CA ALA A 120 -5.65 18.11 7.33
C ALA A 120 -6.68 17.94 6.21
N ASP A 121 -6.55 18.73 5.14
CA ASP A 121 -7.44 18.71 3.98
C ASP A 121 -7.24 17.49 3.06
N GLU A 122 -6.13 16.76 3.20
CA GLU A 122 -5.91 15.49 2.51
C GLU A 122 -6.69 14.33 3.15
N ILE A 123 -7.15 14.47 4.40
CA ILE A 123 -7.73 13.37 5.20
C ILE A 123 -9.09 13.67 5.81
N MET A 124 -9.46 14.95 5.92
CA MET A 124 -10.70 15.41 6.52
C MET A 124 -11.31 16.56 5.71
N THR A 125 -12.63 16.67 5.79
CA THR A 125 -13.38 17.79 5.23
C THR A 125 -14.40 18.21 6.28
N ALA A 126 -14.49 19.52 6.54
CA ALA A 126 -15.48 20.02 7.48
C ALA A 126 -16.91 19.88 6.90
N GLN A 127 -17.91 19.89 7.77
CA GLN A 127 -19.30 19.99 7.33
C GLN A 127 -19.48 21.21 6.42
N GLY A 128 -20.15 21.04 5.28
CA GLY A 128 -20.31 22.10 4.28
C GLY A 128 -19.16 22.25 3.28
N GLY A 129 -18.17 21.34 3.30
CA GLY A 129 -17.09 21.32 2.29
C GLY A 129 -15.95 22.31 2.56
N GLN A 130 -15.90 22.88 3.77
CA GLN A 130 -14.83 23.81 4.14
C GLN A 130 -13.52 23.06 4.43
N LYS A 131 -12.41 23.77 4.19
CA LYS A 131 -11.07 23.32 4.53
C LYS A 131 -10.93 23.18 6.05
N VAL A 132 -10.23 22.15 6.49
CA VAL A 132 -9.88 21.94 7.89
C VAL A 132 -8.51 22.58 8.13
N ASP A 133 -8.41 23.45 9.15
CA ASP A 133 -7.21 24.22 9.44
C ASP A 133 -6.07 23.40 10.10
N GLY A 134 -6.40 22.22 10.64
CA GLY A 134 -5.42 21.34 11.28
C GLY A 134 -6.08 20.18 12.02
N TYR A 135 -5.25 19.28 12.53
CA TYR A 135 -5.67 18.23 13.45
C TYR A 135 -4.58 17.97 14.48
N LYS A 136 -4.96 17.36 15.60
CA LYS A 136 -4.05 16.97 16.68
C LYS A 136 -4.16 15.47 16.89
N LEU A 137 -3.01 14.82 17.08
CA LEU A 137 -2.95 13.45 17.57
C LEU A 137 -2.59 13.47 19.05
N GLU A 138 -3.34 12.73 19.85
CA GLU A 138 -3.13 12.60 21.30
C GLU A 138 -2.99 11.13 21.67
N ASN A 139 -2.38 10.84 22.82
CA ASN A 139 -2.23 9.48 23.36
C ASN A 139 -1.59 8.50 22.37
N LEU A 140 -0.49 8.93 21.74
CA LEU A 140 0.30 8.10 20.83
C LEU A 140 1.00 7.00 21.62
N GLU A 141 0.74 5.75 21.25
CA GLU A 141 1.29 4.57 21.90
C GLU A 141 1.79 3.57 20.83
N SER A 142 2.83 2.82 21.18
CA SER A 142 3.35 1.72 20.38
C SER A 142 2.89 0.39 20.96
N GLU A 143 2.29 -0.46 20.13
CA GLU A 143 1.96 -1.85 20.46
C GLU A 143 3.01 -2.77 19.81
N TYR A 144 3.53 -3.73 20.56
CA TYR A 144 4.53 -4.67 20.09
C TYR A 144 4.35 -6.04 20.76
N GLU A 145 4.71 -7.10 20.03
CA GLU A 145 4.76 -8.46 20.56
C GLU A 145 6.08 -8.70 21.30
N THR A 146 6.04 -9.53 22.34
CA THR A 146 7.22 -9.85 23.16
C THR A 146 7.42 -11.36 23.28
N ILE A 147 8.67 -11.77 23.49
CA ILE A 147 9.04 -13.16 23.75
C ILE A 147 9.40 -13.27 25.23
N GLU A 148 8.56 -13.96 25.99
CA GLU A 148 8.78 -14.19 27.43
C GLU A 148 9.67 -15.41 27.72
N ASN A 149 9.85 -16.30 26.74
CA ASN A 149 10.67 -17.50 26.90
C ASN A 149 12.15 -17.21 26.63
N ASP A 150 12.99 -17.37 27.65
CA ASP A 150 14.44 -17.08 27.58
C ASP A 150 15.19 -17.91 26.53
N VAL A 151 14.78 -19.17 26.31
CA VAL A 151 15.40 -20.04 25.30
C VAL A 151 15.11 -19.51 23.90
N LEU A 152 13.83 -19.20 23.61
CA LEU A 152 13.43 -18.62 22.33
C LEU A 152 14.10 -17.26 22.11
N ALA A 153 14.14 -16.39 23.14
CA ALA A 153 14.80 -15.10 23.05
C ALA A 153 16.31 -15.25 22.74
N SER A 154 16.98 -16.23 23.36
CA SER A 154 18.38 -16.54 23.11
C SER A 154 18.61 -17.10 21.70
N GLU A 155 17.71 -17.93 21.19
CA GLU A 155 17.78 -18.44 19.82
C GLU A 155 17.62 -17.33 18.79
N VAL A 156 16.65 -16.43 18.97
CA VAL A 156 16.48 -15.25 18.11
C VAL A 156 17.73 -14.38 18.14
N SER A 157 18.27 -14.09 19.33
CA SER A 157 19.52 -13.34 19.49
C SER A 157 20.70 -14.00 18.77
N ARG A 158 20.81 -15.33 18.81
CA ARG A 158 21.84 -16.09 18.07
C ARG A 158 21.67 -16.01 16.56
N MET A 159 20.43 -15.99 16.04
CA MET A 159 20.18 -15.88 14.59
C MET A 159 20.74 -14.58 14.01
N TYR A 160 20.54 -13.44 14.69
CA TYR A 160 21.09 -12.16 14.24
C TYR A 160 22.60 -12.04 14.47
N PHE A 161 23.16 -12.78 15.42
CA PHE A 161 24.61 -12.83 15.63
C PHE A 161 25.36 -13.55 14.51
N THR A 162 24.90 -14.73 14.07
CA THR A 162 25.63 -15.50 13.04
C THR A 162 25.49 -14.84 11.66
N ARG A 163 24.34 -15.00 11.00
CA ARG A 163 23.88 -14.29 9.81
C ARG A 163 22.37 -14.45 9.69
N ARG A 164 21.64 -13.35 9.51
CA ARG A 164 20.19 -13.38 9.26
C ARG A 164 19.88 -12.49 8.07
N SER A 165 19.10 -13.02 7.13
CA SER A 165 18.52 -12.24 6.03
C SER A 165 17.01 -12.20 6.22
N LEU A 166 16.44 -11.00 6.18
CA LEU A 166 15.01 -10.77 6.15
C LEU A 166 14.62 -10.38 4.72
N SER A 167 13.84 -11.23 4.06
CA SER A 167 13.14 -10.87 2.84
C SER A 167 11.97 -9.95 3.16
N TYR A 168 11.62 -9.03 2.26
CA TYR A 168 10.37 -8.28 2.36
C TYR A 168 10.02 -7.64 1.02
N LYS A 169 8.77 -7.20 0.86
CA LYS A 169 8.37 -6.40 -0.31
C LYS A 169 8.65 -4.93 -0.04
N HIS A 170 9.49 -4.34 -0.87
CA HIS A 170 9.75 -2.91 -0.85
C HIS A 170 8.86 -2.20 -1.89
N VAL A 171 8.08 -1.22 -1.44
CA VAL A 171 7.20 -0.43 -2.29
C VAL A 171 7.73 0.99 -2.33
N THR A 172 7.84 1.56 -3.54
CA THR A 172 8.29 2.95 -3.73
C THR A 172 7.34 3.65 -4.67
N LEU A 173 6.84 4.82 -4.28
CA LEU A 173 6.24 5.75 -5.24
C LEU A 173 7.35 6.35 -6.10
N MET A 174 7.43 5.95 -7.37
CA MET A 174 8.44 6.48 -8.30
C MET A 174 8.10 7.92 -8.69
N ARG A 175 6.86 8.12 -9.15
CA ARG A 175 6.37 9.43 -9.57
C ARG A 175 4.85 9.47 -9.64
N THR A 176 4.34 10.68 -9.65
CA THR A 176 2.96 11.00 -9.98
C THR A 176 2.93 11.75 -11.30
N SER A 177 2.18 11.21 -12.27
CA SER A 177 2.02 11.75 -13.63
C SER A 177 0.60 12.32 -13.75
N ASN A 178 0.46 13.54 -14.24
CA ASN A 178 -0.84 14.17 -14.47
C ASN A 178 -1.19 14.06 -15.95
N TRP A 179 -2.35 13.49 -16.26
CA TRP A 179 -2.83 13.26 -17.61
C TRP A 179 -4.03 14.13 -17.87
N ASP A 180 -3.97 14.93 -18.92
CA ASP A 180 -5.11 15.70 -19.37
C ASP A 180 -6.23 14.77 -19.85
N LYS A 181 -7.47 15.21 -19.66
CA LYS A 181 -8.66 14.42 -20.02
C LYS A 181 -8.66 13.96 -21.49
N ASP A 182 -8.13 14.80 -22.40
CA ASP A 182 -8.10 14.57 -23.85
C ASP A 182 -6.87 13.78 -24.33
N LEU A 183 -5.90 13.52 -23.44
CA LEU A 183 -4.68 12.77 -23.78
C LEU A 183 -5.04 11.32 -24.15
N THR A 184 -4.60 10.83 -25.31
CA THR A 184 -4.94 9.47 -25.78
C THR A 184 -3.77 8.50 -25.74
N ILE A 185 -2.54 9.01 -25.67
CA ILE A 185 -1.31 8.21 -25.62
C ILE A 185 -0.45 8.72 -24.47
N VAL A 186 -0.02 7.82 -23.59
CA VAL A 186 0.88 8.11 -22.49
C VAL A 186 2.11 7.22 -22.61
N ASN A 187 3.29 7.82 -22.51
CA ASN A 187 4.56 7.11 -22.43
C ASN A 187 5.19 7.32 -21.06
N GLU A 188 5.35 6.24 -20.30
CA GLU A 188 5.99 6.26 -18.99
C GLU A 188 7.31 5.50 -19.05
N ASN A 189 8.39 6.12 -18.55
CA ASN A 189 9.71 5.50 -18.46
C ASN A 189 10.04 5.23 -16.99
N ILE A 190 10.29 3.96 -16.69
CA ILE A 190 10.65 3.45 -15.38
C ILE A 190 12.11 3.02 -15.45
N ASN A 191 12.98 3.87 -14.92
CA ASN A 191 14.42 3.63 -14.87
C ASN A 191 14.95 3.70 -13.43
N ILE A 192 14.31 2.95 -12.53
CA ILE A 192 14.78 2.79 -11.16
C ILE A 192 15.60 1.49 -11.07
N PRO A 193 16.88 1.55 -10.66
CA PRO A 193 17.68 0.35 -10.46
C PRO A 193 17.09 -0.55 -9.36
N ARG A 194 16.79 -1.80 -9.71
CA ARG A 194 16.30 -2.85 -8.81
C ARG A 194 16.90 -4.19 -9.20
N LYS A 195 17.48 -4.92 -8.25
CA LYS A 195 17.98 -6.28 -8.49
C LYS A 195 16.83 -7.26 -8.68
N SER A 196 15.67 -6.99 -8.09
CA SER A 196 14.51 -7.87 -8.20
C SER A 196 13.20 -7.06 -8.18
N MET A 197 12.85 -6.45 -9.32
CA MET A 197 11.54 -5.80 -9.50
C MET A 197 10.46 -6.87 -9.70
N SER A 198 9.44 -6.88 -8.85
CA SER A 198 8.36 -7.87 -8.93
C SER A 198 7.18 -7.33 -9.73
N ALA A 199 6.78 -6.07 -9.51
CA ALA A 199 5.63 -5.49 -10.18
C ALA A 199 5.72 -3.98 -10.34
N ILE A 200 4.98 -3.46 -11.30
CA ILE A 200 4.68 -2.05 -11.47
C ILE A 200 3.17 -1.87 -11.24
N VAL A 201 2.81 -0.97 -10.33
CA VAL A 201 1.40 -0.70 -9.98
C VAL A 201 1.08 0.75 -10.29
N LEU A 202 0.05 0.97 -11.11
CA LEU A 202 -0.48 2.28 -11.43
C LEU A 202 -1.83 2.44 -10.73
N LEU A 203 -1.90 3.39 -9.79
CA LEU A 203 -3.13 3.80 -9.12
C LEU A 203 -3.60 5.13 -9.70
N PHE A 204 -4.87 5.22 -10.08
CA PHE A 204 -5.42 6.40 -10.73
C PHE A 204 -6.41 7.11 -9.80
N THR A 205 -6.20 8.41 -9.61
CA THR A 205 -7.02 9.25 -8.73
C THR A 205 -7.34 10.58 -9.38
N ASN A 206 -8.40 11.22 -8.91
CA ASN A 206 -8.64 12.63 -9.24
C ASN A 206 -7.59 13.49 -8.50
N LYS A 207 -7.27 14.67 -9.05
CA LYS A 207 -6.38 15.64 -8.39
C LYS A 207 -6.89 16.02 -6.99
N VAL A 208 -8.21 16.11 -6.84
CA VAL A 208 -8.87 16.32 -5.55
C VAL A 208 -9.67 15.07 -5.22
N ARG A 209 -9.37 14.46 -4.08
CA ARG A 209 -10.04 13.24 -3.61
C ARG A 209 -11.10 13.62 -2.59
N THR A 210 -12.35 13.24 -2.87
CA THR A 210 -13.47 13.36 -1.93
C THR A 210 -13.64 12.11 -1.08
N ASP A 211 -13.13 10.99 -1.58
CA ASP A 211 -13.13 9.68 -0.92
C ASP A 211 -11.74 9.03 -1.05
N SER A 212 -11.22 8.54 0.07
CA SER A 212 -9.94 7.86 0.19
C SER A 212 -9.93 6.48 -0.45
N GLU A 213 -11.09 5.90 -0.68
CA GLU A 213 -11.26 4.56 -1.27
C GLU A 213 -11.70 4.60 -2.73
N GLN A 214 -11.90 5.80 -3.27
CA GLN A 214 -12.23 6.01 -4.67
C GLN A 214 -10.96 6.16 -5.51
N TYR A 215 -10.91 5.33 -6.54
CA TYR A 215 -9.95 5.30 -7.64
C TYR A 215 -10.74 5.41 -8.95
N LEU A 216 -10.07 5.72 -10.05
CA LEU A 216 -10.74 5.92 -11.33
C LEU A 216 -10.26 4.93 -12.37
N TYR A 217 -11.17 4.52 -13.26
CA TYR A 217 -10.80 3.80 -14.46
C TYR A 217 -10.52 4.80 -15.60
N PRO A 218 -9.27 4.95 -16.07
CA PRO A 218 -8.92 5.99 -17.04
C PRO A 218 -9.23 5.57 -18.49
N ASN A 219 -10.19 4.67 -18.73
CA ASN A 219 -10.58 4.17 -20.06
C ASN A 219 -9.42 3.60 -20.89
N LEU A 220 -8.59 2.74 -20.30
CA LEU A 220 -7.46 2.12 -20.98
C LEU A 220 -7.92 1.24 -22.15
N GLU A 221 -7.22 1.34 -23.28
CA GLU A 221 -7.45 0.52 -24.47
C GLU A 221 -6.37 -0.53 -24.68
N LYS A 222 -5.11 -0.10 -24.59
CA LYS A 222 -3.94 -0.93 -24.85
C LYS A 222 -2.81 -0.51 -23.94
N VAL A 223 -2.12 -1.48 -23.35
CA VAL A 223 -0.92 -1.25 -22.54
C VAL A 223 0.20 -2.10 -23.12
N ARG A 224 1.24 -1.46 -23.66
CA ARG A 224 2.44 -2.13 -24.17
C ARG A 224 3.61 -1.93 -23.22
N LEU A 225 4.34 -3.02 -23.02
CA LEU A 225 5.52 -3.07 -22.17
C LEU A 225 6.74 -3.42 -23.03
N THR A 226 7.77 -2.58 -22.95
CA THR A 226 9.08 -2.83 -23.55
C THR A 226 10.12 -2.79 -22.44
N ILE A 227 10.92 -3.84 -22.32
CA ILE A 227 11.99 -3.94 -21.32
C ILE A 227 13.32 -4.01 -22.07
N GLU A 228 14.23 -3.08 -21.79
CA GLU A 228 15.55 -3.04 -22.44
C GLU A 228 15.48 -3.04 -23.99
N GLY A 229 14.48 -2.35 -24.55
CA GLY A 229 14.25 -2.30 -25.99
C GLY A 229 13.60 -3.56 -26.59
N VAL A 230 13.36 -4.60 -25.79
CA VAL A 230 12.68 -5.82 -26.22
C VAL A 230 11.21 -5.76 -25.80
N PRO A 231 10.26 -5.84 -26.76
CA PRO A 231 8.83 -5.94 -26.44
C PRO A 231 8.55 -7.18 -25.59
N ASN A 232 7.60 -7.08 -24.65
CA ASN A 232 7.17 -8.23 -23.86
C ASN A 232 6.68 -9.36 -24.78
N SER A 233 7.26 -10.55 -24.64
CA SER A 233 6.91 -11.72 -25.47
C SER A 233 5.55 -12.32 -25.13
N VAL A 234 5.11 -12.23 -23.87
CA VAL A 234 3.82 -12.78 -23.40
C VAL A 234 2.67 -11.91 -23.90
N PHE A 235 2.87 -10.59 -23.89
CA PHE A 235 1.88 -9.60 -24.32
C PHE A 235 2.42 -8.77 -25.47
N SER A 236 2.85 -9.43 -26.55
CA SER A 236 3.39 -8.77 -27.74
C SER A 236 2.38 -7.81 -28.39
N GLN A 237 1.08 -8.09 -28.23
CA GLN A 237 -0.02 -7.23 -28.67
C GLN A 237 -0.54 -6.26 -27.58
N GLY A 238 0.12 -6.22 -26.42
CA GLY A 238 -0.30 -5.48 -25.23
C GLY A 238 -1.14 -6.31 -24.25
N LEU A 239 -1.21 -5.84 -23.00
CA LEU A 239 -1.99 -6.50 -21.94
C LEU A 239 -3.49 -6.34 -22.24
N PRO A 240 -4.26 -7.45 -22.40
CA PRO A 240 -5.67 -7.37 -22.70
C PRO A 240 -6.48 -6.90 -21.47
N LYS A 241 -7.57 -6.15 -21.72
CA LYS A 241 -8.40 -5.58 -20.63
C LYS A 241 -8.98 -6.63 -19.69
N SER A 242 -9.29 -7.82 -20.20
CA SER A 242 -9.81 -8.94 -19.40
C SER A 242 -8.84 -9.38 -18.30
N ARG A 243 -7.53 -9.12 -18.46
CA ARG A 243 -6.50 -9.48 -17.47
C ARG A 243 -6.31 -8.44 -16.37
N PHE A 244 -6.80 -7.20 -16.53
CA PHE A 244 -6.54 -6.15 -15.54
C PHE A 244 -7.04 -6.51 -14.15
N PHE A 245 -8.26 -7.04 -14.06
CA PHE A 245 -8.84 -7.48 -12.79
C PHE A 245 -8.09 -8.69 -12.21
N GLU A 246 -7.78 -9.69 -13.03
CA GLU A 246 -7.08 -10.90 -12.61
C GLU A 246 -5.68 -10.58 -12.06
N GLU A 247 -4.91 -9.74 -12.75
CA GLU A 247 -3.56 -9.35 -12.30
C GLU A 247 -3.61 -8.53 -11.00
N ALA A 248 -4.58 -7.61 -10.89
CA ALA A 248 -4.76 -6.85 -9.65
C ALA A 248 -5.20 -7.75 -8.48
N LYS A 249 -6.12 -8.68 -8.73
CA LYS A 249 -6.58 -9.67 -7.74
C LYS A 249 -5.45 -10.55 -7.26
N ARG A 250 -4.69 -11.11 -8.19
CA ARG A 250 -3.55 -11.98 -7.89
C ARG A 250 -2.48 -11.28 -7.08
N PHE A 251 -2.25 -10.00 -7.34
CA PHE A 251 -1.27 -9.20 -6.62
C PHE A 251 -1.75 -8.79 -5.22
N PHE A 252 -2.98 -8.27 -5.09
CA PHE A 252 -3.45 -7.69 -3.82
C PHE A 252 -4.21 -8.66 -2.92
N CYS A 253 -4.84 -9.71 -3.47
CA CYS A 253 -5.46 -10.79 -2.70
C CYS A 253 -5.11 -12.19 -3.24
N PRO A 254 -3.84 -12.63 -3.13
CA PRO A 254 -3.44 -13.97 -3.56
C PRO A 254 -4.18 -15.09 -2.80
N MET A 255 -4.68 -14.82 -1.59
CA MET A 255 -5.45 -15.78 -0.80
C MET A 255 -6.92 -15.88 -1.25
N CYS A 256 -7.47 -14.84 -1.85
CA CYS A 256 -8.84 -14.84 -2.38
C CYS A 256 -9.00 -15.79 -3.56
N GLU A 257 -7.94 -16.03 -4.34
CA GLU A 257 -7.95 -17.08 -5.39
C GLU A 257 -8.28 -18.48 -4.84
N LYS A 258 -8.02 -18.71 -3.55
CA LYS A 258 -8.18 -20.01 -2.89
C LYS A 258 -9.45 -20.12 -2.05
N SER A 259 -10.19 -19.04 -1.82
CA SER A 259 -11.38 -19.03 -0.97
C SER A 259 -12.63 -18.64 -1.75
N MET A 260 -13.72 -19.42 -1.62
CA MET A 260 -15.07 -19.03 -2.06
C MET A 260 -15.68 -17.93 -1.17
N ALA A 261 -14.86 -17.01 -0.63
CA ALA A 261 -15.29 -16.01 0.32
C ALA A 261 -15.75 -14.74 -0.40
N ASP A 262 -16.69 -14.01 0.22
CA ASP A 262 -17.20 -12.74 -0.32
C ASP A 262 -16.09 -11.68 -0.34
N GLU A 263 -15.56 -11.43 -1.54
CA GLU A 263 -14.56 -10.40 -1.80
C GLU A 263 -15.20 -9.02 -1.76
N PHE A 264 -14.58 -8.07 -1.04
CA PHE A 264 -15.07 -6.69 -1.04
C PHE A 264 -14.90 -6.02 -2.42
N MET A 265 -13.81 -6.34 -3.13
CA MET A 265 -13.56 -5.87 -4.49
C MET A 265 -14.22 -6.79 -5.52
N SER A 266 -15.44 -6.45 -5.94
CA SER A 266 -16.07 -7.08 -7.12
C SER A 266 -15.48 -6.52 -8.42
N ILE A 267 -15.71 -7.22 -9.54
CA ILE A 267 -15.31 -6.72 -10.86
C ILE A 267 -16.05 -5.42 -11.24
N GLU A 268 -17.32 -5.25 -10.83
CA GLU A 268 -18.04 -4.00 -11.07
C GLU A 268 -17.42 -2.86 -10.26
N LYS A 269 -17.09 -3.12 -8.99
CA LYS A 269 -16.42 -2.14 -8.14
C LYS A 269 -15.07 -1.74 -8.71
N PHE A 270 -14.26 -2.73 -9.12
CA PHE A 270 -12.97 -2.52 -9.75
C PHE A 270 -13.08 -1.63 -11.00
N CYS A 271 -14.07 -1.84 -11.86
CA CYS A 271 -14.22 -1.05 -13.08
C CYS A 271 -14.80 0.35 -12.84
N LYS A 272 -15.54 0.55 -11.73
CA LYS A 272 -16.21 1.82 -11.42
C LYS A 272 -15.34 2.75 -10.58
N ASP A 273 -14.89 2.28 -9.43
CA ASP A 273 -14.23 3.10 -8.40
C ASP A 273 -13.00 2.47 -7.75
N GLY A 274 -12.57 1.29 -8.21
CA GLY A 274 -11.49 0.51 -7.60
C GLY A 274 -10.37 0.12 -8.57
N PHE A 275 -10.20 0.83 -9.68
CA PHE A 275 -9.30 0.38 -10.74
C PHE A 275 -7.82 0.62 -10.39
N ALA A 276 -7.00 -0.41 -10.61
CA ALA A 276 -5.55 -0.29 -10.73
C ALA A 276 -5.06 -1.09 -11.93
N LEU A 277 -3.98 -0.63 -12.54
CA LEU A 277 -3.24 -1.41 -13.50
C LEU A 277 -2.02 -2.02 -12.79
N VAL A 278 -1.99 -3.34 -12.68
CA VAL A 278 -0.86 -4.09 -12.16
C VAL A 278 -0.16 -4.80 -13.31
N ILE A 279 1.15 -4.60 -13.42
CA ILE A 279 2.01 -5.26 -14.40
C ILE A 279 2.99 -6.11 -13.62
N ASP A 280 2.75 -7.42 -13.61
CA ASP A 280 3.70 -8.40 -13.10
C ASP A 280 4.90 -8.48 -14.05
N VAL A 281 6.10 -8.22 -13.53
CA VAL A 281 7.34 -8.27 -14.29
C VAL A 281 8.22 -9.45 -13.87
N ARG A 282 7.75 -10.32 -12.97
CA ARG A 282 8.49 -11.53 -12.57
C ARG A 282 8.71 -12.46 -13.75
N SER A 283 9.81 -13.21 -13.68
CA SER A 283 10.15 -14.23 -14.69
C SER A 283 9.34 -15.51 -14.51
N THR A 284 8.81 -15.76 -13.31
CA THR A 284 8.00 -16.93 -12.98
C THR A 284 6.72 -16.50 -12.28
N GLN A 285 5.69 -17.34 -12.39
CA GLN A 285 4.37 -17.06 -11.80
C GLN A 285 4.30 -17.33 -10.29
N VAL A 286 5.35 -17.86 -9.68
CA VAL A 286 5.35 -18.15 -8.24
C VAL A 286 5.82 -16.91 -7.49
N ASP A 287 5.08 -16.51 -6.45
CA ASP A 287 5.50 -15.43 -5.56
C ASP A 287 6.56 -15.93 -4.57
N THR A 288 7.78 -16.12 -5.07
CA THR A 288 8.96 -16.29 -4.25
C THR A 288 9.76 -15.01 -4.22
N THR A 289 10.24 -14.61 -3.05
CA THR A 289 11.19 -13.50 -2.93
C THR A 289 12.41 -13.77 -3.83
N GLY A 290 12.73 -12.84 -4.73
CA GLY A 290 13.87 -12.95 -5.64
C GLY A 290 13.49 -13.44 -7.05
N GLY A 291 12.22 -13.74 -7.32
CA GLY A 291 11.70 -14.05 -8.66
C GLY A 291 11.51 -12.83 -9.58
N GLY A 292 11.73 -11.63 -9.05
CA GLY A 292 11.63 -10.38 -9.79
C GLY A 292 12.67 -10.20 -10.91
N LYS A 293 12.34 -9.36 -11.88
CA LYS A 293 13.24 -8.99 -12.97
C LYS A 293 14.34 -8.06 -12.45
N LYS A 294 15.58 -8.39 -12.80
CA LYS A 294 16.72 -7.52 -12.57
C LYS A 294 16.72 -6.38 -13.58
N ILE A 295 16.62 -5.14 -13.09
CA ILE A 295 16.71 -3.89 -13.84
C ILE A 295 17.87 -3.10 -13.24
N VAL A 296 19.09 -3.36 -13.69
CA VAL A 296 20.30 -2.67 -13.20
C VAL A 296 21.17 -2.36 -14.41
N ASN A 297 21.68 -1.12 -14.50
CA ASN A 297 22.51 -0.65 -15.62
C ASN A 297 21.85 -0.77 -17.00
N THR A 298 20.52 -0.66 -17.04
CA THR A 298 19.75 -0.70 -18.28
C THR A 298 19.81 0.64 -18.99
N GLN A 299 20.12 0.68 -20.29
CA GLN A 299 20.13 1.94 -21.06
C GLN A 299 18.74 2.59 -21.18
N SER A 300 17.69 1.76 -21.27
CA SER A 300 16.32 2.21 -21.56
C SER A 300 15.29 1.87 -20.47
N GLY A 301 15.67 1.10 -19.44
CA GLY A 301 14.76 0.70 -18.37
C GLY A 301 13.53 -0.07 -18.86
N VAL A 302 12.40 0.20 -18.23
CA VAL A 302 11.08 -0.30 -18.60
C VAL A 302 10.26 0.85 -19.19
N LEU A 303 9.79 0.67 -20.43
CA LEU A 303 8.94 1.61 -21.13
C LEU A 303 7.50 1.08 -21.17
N LEU A 304 6.57 1.90 -20.71
CA LEU A 304 5.13 1.67 -20.79
C LEU A 304 4.54 2.63 -21.81
N GLU A 305 3.87 2.08 -22.81
CA GLU A 305 3.05 2.86 -23.73
C GLU A 305 1.58 2.49 -23.49
N ILE A 306 0.79 3.48 -23.10
CA ILE A 306 -0.60 3.34 -22.71
C ILE A 306 -1.46 4.12 -23.69
N THR A 307 -2.35 3.41 -24.40
CA THR A 307 -3.41 4.02 -25.19
C THR A 307 -4.68 4.05 -24.36
N LYS A 308 -5.35 5.21 -24.32
CA LYS A 308 -6.63 5.40 -23.63
C LYS A 308 -7.60 6.23 -24.46
N LYS A 309 -8.89 6.12 -24.14
CA LYS A 309 -9.89 7.08 -24.60
C LYS A 309 -9.84 8.37 -23.78
N ALA A 310 -10.41 9.43 -24.34
CA ALA A 310 -10.68 10.63 -23.56
C ALA A 310 -11.52 10.30 -22.32
N THR A 311 -11.26 11.01 -21.23
CA THR A 311 -11.99 10.92 -19.96
C THR A 311 -12.78 12.20 -19.74
N THR A 312 -13.67 12.20 -18.75
CA THR A 312 -14.45 13.40 -18.40
C THR A 312 -13.67 14.41 -17.56
N ALA A 313 -12.63 13.95 -16.87
CA ALA A 313 -11.77 14.74 -16.00
C ALA A 313 -10.30 14.36 -16.19
N ASP A 314 -9.41 15.25 -15.73
CA ASP A 314 -7.98 14.99 -15.64
C ASP A 314 -7.71 13.81 -14.69
N VAL A 315 -6.70 13.03 -15.02
CA VAL A 315 -6.30 11.84 -14.27
C VAL A 315 -4.95 12.08 -13.63
N GLN A 316 -4.83 11.77 -12.34
CA GLN A 316 -3.55 11.66 -11.66
C GLN A 316 -3.18 10.17 -11.58
N CYS A 317 -2.06 9.79 -12.21
CA CYS A 317 -1.51 8.45 -12.19
C CYS A 317 -0.33 8.37 -11.22
N ASN A 318 -0.46 7.57 -10.17
CA ASN A 318 0.58 7.32 -9.18
C ASN A 318 1.27 5.99 -9.50
N ILE A 319 2.54 6.04 -9.85
CA ILE A 319 3.31 4.91 -10.33
C ILE A 319 4.17 4.36 -9.20
N PHE A 320 3.81 3.18 -8.72
CA PHE A 320 4.53 2.45 -7.68
C PHE A 320 5.38 1.34 -8.28
N ILE A 321 6.59 1.20 -7.76
CA ILE A 321 7.50 0.10 -8.04
C ILE A 321 7.52 -0.81 -6.83
N VAL A 322 7.30 -2.10 -7.07
CA VAL A 322 7.35 -3.14 -6.06
C VAL A 322 8.54 -4.04 -6.36
N SER A 323 9.43 -4.20 -5.39
CA SER A 323 10.63 -5.01 -5.50
C SER A 323 10.79 -5.95 -4.31
N ASP A 324 11.43 -7.09 -4.55
CA ASP A 324 11.89 -7.98 -3.49
C ASP A 324 13.16 -7.39 -2.89
N ALA A 325 13.13 -7.12 -1.59
CA ALA A 325 14.26 -6.59 -0.85
C ALA A 325 14.79 -7.59 0.18
N LEU A 326 16.09 -7.46 0.49
CA LEU A 326 16.78 -8.26 1.49
C LEU A 326 17.51 -7.34 2.46
N LEU A 327 17.17 -7.46 3.74
CA LEU A 327 17.86 -6.84 4.85
C LEU A 327 18.78 -7.87 5.51
N ASN A 328 20.10 -7.69 5.36
CA ASN A 328 21.09 -8.66 5.84
C ASN A 328 21.75 -8.17 7.13
N PHE A 329 21.82 -9.06 8.11
CA PHE A 329 22.48 -8.86 9.39
C PHE A 329 23.62 -9.85 9.57
N ALA A 330 24.70 -9.39 10.19
CA ALA A 330 25.80 -10.22 10.67
C ALA A 330 26.37 -9.58 11.94
N ASN A 331 26.74 -10.40 12.93
CA ASN A 331 27.21 -9.91 14.23
C ASN A 331 26.25 -8.91 14.90
N ARG A 332 24.93 -9.06 14.67
CA ARG A 332 23.87 -8.14 15.13
C ARG A 332 23.87 -6.74 14.49
N ASP A 333 24.74 -6.51 13.50
CA ASP A 333 24.80 -5.27 12.74
C ASP A 333 24.18 -5.42 11.37
N LEU A 334 23.70 -4.31 10.83
CA LEU A 334 23.29 -4.22 9.44
C LEU A 334 24.53 -4.44 8.56
N SER A 335 24.51 -5.50 7.76
CA SER A 335 25.56 -5.83 6.81
C SER A 335 25.31 -5.21 5.43
N SER A 336 24.06 -5.24 4.95
CA SER A 336 23.68 -4.64 3.67
C SER A 336 22.17 -4.63 3.49
N ILE A 337 21.71 -3.70 2.65
CA ILE A 337 20.36 -3.68 2.11
C ILE A 337 20.43 -3.93 0.60
N GLN A 338 19.55 -4.79 0.10
CA GLN A 338 19.44 -5.07 -1.33
C GLN A 338 18.00 -4.87 -1.79
N TYR A 339 17.84 -4.21 -2.94
CA TYR A 339 16.58 -3.91 -3.62
C TYR A 339 16.62 -4.43 -5.05
#